data_AF-A0AAW9FRB5-F1
#
_entry.id   AF-A0AAW9FRB5-F1
#
_cell.length_a   1.000
_cell.length_b   1.000
_cell.length_c   1.000
_cell.angle_alpha   90.00
_cell.angle_beta   90.00
_cell.angle_gamma   90.00
#
_symmetry.space_group_name_H-M   'P 1'
#
loop_
_entity.id
_entity.type
_entity.pdbx_description
1 polymer ?
#
loop_
_entity_poly.entity_id
_entity_poly.type
_entity_poly.pdbx_seq_one_letter_code
_entity_poly.pdbx_strand_id
1 'polypeptide(L)'
;MALVDMNSTLPKRRMKAHSPQTKHDAEGYGLNREEANERRGAGWWVSLRRRGHKVVRLFKDSIYGSDEATYLAARAYRDAIIEGIPPATNHEQAVLLRKTNKSGISGVRRLETREGDVWQATLTTNEGSKRENFSVSKFGEAKAKSMAIEQRRKWLASLPVTHLAYAQHAADVAHEHFADDLVPVSDVMPEIHLTADEIEARIQAINNEFDKARPKRLRVRVKYYHGSRLSVFVSDAGKPAKRKLVQINTRKMGKAEMLAAAKAKVEAAIAEFYDHDTAKWFMDAHGNALLTEDGFHVREGFNVLVMVEAAKELPSN
;
A
#
# COMPACT_ATOMS: atom_id res chain seq x y z
N MET A 1 -34.89 42.21 -14.92
CA MET A 1 -34.04 41.41 -15.84
C MET A 1 -33.49 40.24 -15.05
N ALA A 2 -34.10 39.07 -15.25
CA ALA A 2 -33.63 37.82 -14.68
C ALA A 2 -32.55 37.23 -15.59
N LEU A 3 -31.42 36.82 -15.02
CA LEU A 3 -30.43 35.96 -15.67
C LEU A 3 -30.49 34.60 -14.99
N VAL A 4 -30.78 33.60 -15.83
CA VAL A 4 -31.10 32.22 -15.50
C VAL A 4 -29.78 31.46 -15.32
N ASP A 5 -29.53 30.93 -14.13
CA ASP A 5 -28.49 29.92 -13.90
C ASP A 5 -29.03 28.55 -14.36
N MET A 6 -28.49 28.04 -15.47
CA MET A 6 -28.81 26.69 -15.96
C MET A 6 -27.81 25.66 -15.44
N ASN A 7 -28.32 24.84 -14.51
CA ASN A 7 -27.91 23.49 -14.11
C ASN A 7 -26.79 22.79 -14.91
N SER A 8 -25.78 22.32 -14.16
CA SER A 8 -25.10 21.04 -14.43
C SER A 8 -25.16 20.13 -13.19
N THR A 9 -26.39 19.78 -12.78
CA THR A 9 -26.68 18.66 -11.88
C THR A 9 -26.71 17.37 -12.72
N LEU A 10 -25.55 16.91 -13.17
CA LEU A 10 -25.45 15.53 -13.64
C LEU A 10 -25.45 14.61 -12.40
N PRO A 11 -26.37 13.64 -12.30
CA PRO A 11 -26.37 12.70 -11.20
C PRO A 11 -25.06 11.90 -11.25
N LYS A 12 -24.26 11.94 -10.18
CA LYS A 12 -23.11 11.05 -9.98
C LYS A 12 -23.63 9.61 -10.07
N ARG A 13 -23.49 9.01 -11.24
CA ARG A 13 -23.83 7.61 -11.50
C ARG A 13 -22.95 6.79 -10.55
N ARG A 14 -23.51 6.36 -9.42
CA ARG A 14 -22.88 5.40 -8.52
C ARG A 14 -22.63 4.14 -9.34
N MET A 15 -21.44 4.00 -9.90
CA MET A 15 -21.02 2.75 -10.48
C MET A 15 -21.07 1.71 -9.37
N LYS A 16 -21.77 0.59 -9.62
CA LYS A 16 -21.77 -0.54 -8.70
C LYS A 16 -20.32 -0.99 -8.52
N ALA A 17 -19.95 -1.39 -7.30
CA ALA A 17 -18.61 -1.90 -6.96
C ALA A 17 -18.20 -3.17 -7.75
N HIS A 18 -19.10 -3.69 -8.61
CA HIS A 18 -18.91 -4.78 -9.54
C HIS A 18 -19.45 -4.37 -10.91
N SER A 19 -18.76 -3.46 -11.58
CA SER A 19 -18.95 -3.28 -13.02
C SER A 19 -17.85 -4.08 -13.72
N PRO A 20 -18.18 -5.12 -14.52
CA PRO A 20 -17.19 -5.93 -15.26
C PRO A 20 -16.34 -5.12 -16.27
N GLN A 21 -16.66 -3.84 -16.45
CA GLN A 21 -16.09 -2.95 -17.45
C GLN A 21 -14.96 -2.04 -16.94
N THR A 22 -14.67 -1.99 -15.63
CA THR A 22 -13.39 -1.42 -15.17
C THR A 22 -12.31 -2.48 -15.34
N LYS A 23 -11.98 -2.78 -16.60
CA LYS A 23 -10.75 -3.51 -16.95
C LYS A 23 -9.60 -2.58 -16.60
N HIS A 24 -9.13 -2.64 -15.36
CA HIS A 24 -7.89 -1.97 -15.01
C HIS A 24 -6.77 -2.67 -15.78
N ASP A 25 -6.04 -1.89 -16.56
CA ASP A 25 -4.80 -2.29 -17.19
C ASP A 25 -3.72 -2.55 -16.12
N ALA A 26 -2.68 -3.28 -16.52
CA ALA A 26 -1.54 -3.60 -15.66
C ALA A 26 -0.84 -2.33 -15.14
N GLU A 27 -1.00 -1.21 -15.83
CA GLU A 27 -0.37 0.07 -15.47
C GLU A 27 -1.21 0.86 -14.45
N GLY A 28 -2.55 0.84 -14.53
CA GLY A 28 -3.41 1.63 -13.66
C GLY A 28 -4.02 0.89 -12.47
N TYR A 29 -4.05 -0.45 -12.45
CA TYR A 29 -4.72 -1.18 -11.37
C TYR A 29 -4.10 -0.84 -10.00
N GLY A 30 -4.93 -0.31 -9.09
CA GLY A 30 -4.53 -0.02 -7.72
C GLY A 30 -3.52 1.11 -7.55
N LEU A 31 -3.16 1.84 -8.62
CA LEU A 31 -2.21 2.96 -8.61
C LEU A 31 -2.94 4.27 -8.92
N ASN A 32 -2.70 5.31 -8.12
CA ASN A 32 -3.30 6.64 -8.34
C ASN A 32 -2.27 7.73 -8.06
N ARG A 33 -2.10 8.65 -9.01
CA ARG A 33 -1.27 9.84 -8.84
C ARG A 33 -1.93 10.86 -7.90
N GLU A 34 -1.18 11.36 -6.93
CA GLU A 34 -1.52 12.54 -6.11
C GLU A 34 -0.61 13.70 -6.55
N GLU A 35 -1.23 14.75 -7.12
CA GLU A 35 -0.50 15.95 -7.50
C GLU A 35 -0.10 16.80 -6.30
N ALA A 36 0.97 17.58 -6.48
CA ALA A 36 1.41 18.53 -5.46
C ALA A 36 0.34 19.61 -5.25
N ASN A 37 0.15 19.99 -3.99
CA ASN A 37 -0.67 21.13 -3.61
C ASN A 37 0.05 21.98 -2.57
N GLU A 38 -0.56 23.10 -2.16
CA GLU A 38 0.01 24.05 -1.20
C GLU A 38 0.48 23.42 0.12
N ARG A 39 -0.10 22.29 0.53
CA ARG A 39 0.14 21.65 1.82
C ARG A 39 0.88 20.32 1.72
N ARG A 40 0.95 19.71 0.54
CA ARG A 40 1.45 18.35 0.33
C ARG A 40 2.22 18.26 -0.97
N GLY A 41 3.39 17.64 -0.92
CA GLY A 41 4.11 17.24 -2.14
C GLY A 41 3.41 16.08 -2.84
N ALA A 42 3.72 15.94 -4.13
CA ALA A 42 3.16 14.90 -4.98
C ALA A 42 3.63 13.48 -4.60
N GLY A 43 2.91 12.47 -5.11
CA GLY A 43 3.20 11.08 -4.87
C GLY A 43 2.26 10.11 -5.57
N TRP A 44 2.43 8.80 -5.29
CA TRP A 44 1.60 7.73 -5.81
C TRP A 44 0.96 6.93 -4.67
N TRP A 45 -0.36 6.78 -4.73
CA TRP A 45 -1.11 5.89 -3.86
C TRP A 45 -1.19 4.50 -4.47
N VAL A 46 -0.80 3.51 -3.69
CA VAL A 46 -1.20 2.12 -3.89
C VAL A 46 -2.43 1.87 -3.03
N SER A 47 -3.56 1.51 -3.66
CA SER A 47 -4.82 1.23 -2.98
C SER A 47 -5.54 0.07 -3.65
N LEU A 48 -5.50 -1.10 -3.01
CA LEU A 48 -6.16 -2.31 -3.48
C LEU A 48 -6.74 -3.12 -2.33
N ARG A 49 -7.58 -4.11 -2.66
CA ARG A 49 -8.16 -5.05 -1.69
C ARG A 49 -7.82 -6.48 -2.06
N ARG A 50 -7.38 -7.27 -1.07
CA ARG A 50 -7.11 -8.71 -1.20
C ARG A 50 -7.72 -9.45 -0.02
N ARG A 51 -8.51 -10.50 -0.29
CA ARG A 51 -9.16 -11.36 0.73
C ARG A 51 -9.85 -10.59 1.88
N GLY A 52 -10.44 -9.42 1.57
CA GLY A 52 -11.10 -8.54 2.56
C GLY A 52 -10.20 -7.48 3.20
N HIS A 53 -8.88 -7.62 3.12
CA HIS A 53 -7.90 -6.68 3.66
C HIS A 53 -7.66 -5.52 2.67
N LYS A 54 -7.71 -4.29 3.18
CA LYS A 54 -7.45 -3.07 2.41
C LYS A 54 -5.97 -2.71 2.52
N VAL A 55 -5.24 -2.77 1.43
CA VAL A 55 -3.84 -2.35 1.36
C VAL A 55 -3.81 -0.92 0.82
N VAL A 56 -3.32 0.03 1.62
CA VAL A 56 -3.19 1.43 1.24
C VAL A 56 -1.82 1.95 1.65
N ARG A 57 -1.04 2.48 0.70
CA ARG A 57 0.27 3.07 0.96
C ARG A 57 0.56 4.23 0.02
N LEU A 58 1.13 5.32 0.55
CA LEU A 58 1.57 6.48 -0.22
C LEU A 58 3.08 6.48 -0.39
N PHE A 59 3.53 6.58 -1.63
CA PHE A 59 4.90 6.81 -2.06
C PHE A 59 5.03 8.28 -2.43
N LYS A 60 6.02 9.00 -1.92
CA LYS A 60 6.15 10.45 -2.16
C LYS A 60 7.34 10.74 -3.07
N ASP A 61 7.17 11.68 -3.98
CA ASP A 61 8.24 12.16 -4.86
C ASP A 61 9.43 12.71 -4.05
N SER A 62 9.14 13.40 -2.94
CA SER A 62 10.18 13.87 -2.01
C SER A 62 11.06 12.76 -1.37
N ILE A 63 10.66 11.49 -1.49
CA ILE A 63 11.41 10.33 -0.99
C ILE A 63 12.18 9.66 -2.13
N TYR A 64 11.55 9.48 -3.30
CA TYR A 64 12.11 8.74 -4.43
C TYR A 64 12.75 9.62 -5.52
N GLY A 65 12.63 10.95 -5.41
CA GLY A 65 13.32 11.94 -6.24
C GLY A 65 12.50 12.46 -7.41
N SER A 66 11.70 11.62 -8.07
CA SER A 66 10.90 12.00 -9.24
C SER A 66 9.54 11.28 -9.28
N ASP A 67 8.65 11.76 -10.14
CA ASP A 67 7.37 11.11 -10.44
C ASP A 67 7.58 9.67 -10.91
N GLU A 68 8.45 9.48 -11.91
CA GLU A 68 8.75 8.18 -12.51
C GLU A 68 9.33 7.17 -11.50
N ALA A 69 10.35 7.58 -10.73
CA ALA A 69 10.94 6.72 -9.70
C ALA A 69 9.91 6.36 -8.61
N THR A 70 9.01 7.29 -8.28
CA THR A 70 7.93 7.06 -7.31
C THR A 70 6.89 6.09 -7.87
N TYR A 71 6.52 6.24 -9.14
CA TYR A 71 5.61 5.32 -9.83
C TYR A 71 6.18 3.90 -9.86
N LEU A 72 7.45 3.73 -10.25
CA LEU A 72 8.11 2.43 -10.29
C LEU A 72 8.13 1.76 -8.90
N ALA A 73 8.45 2.51 -7.86
CA ALA A 73 8.43 1.99 -6.48
C ALA A 73 7.01 1.61 -6.02
N ALA A 74 6.00 2.42 -6.35
CA ALA A 74 4.60 2.14 -6.03
C ALA A 74 4.08 0.91 -6.80
N ARG A 75 4.44 0.78 -8.08
CA ARG A 75 4.13 -0.36 -8.92
C ARG A 75 4.76 -1.65 -8.40
N ALA A 76 6.06 -1.64 -8.09
CA ALA A 76 6.75 -2.79 -7.52
C ALA A 76 6.11 -3.23 -6.19
N TYR A 77 5.71 -2.28 -5.33
CA TYR A 77 5.00 -2.60 -4.10
C TYR A 77 3.64 -3.24 -4.35
N ARG A 78 2.87 -2.71 -5.33
CA ARG A 78 1.61 -3.33 -5.73
C ARG A 78 1.84 -4.76 -6.21
N ASP A 79 2.82 -4.97 -7.09
CA ASP A 79 3.09 -6.26 -7.71
C ASP A 79 3.50 -7.27 -6.63
N ALA A 80 4.38 -6.90 -5.69
CA ALA A 80 4.73 -7.72 -4.52
C ALA A 80 3.50 -8.10 -3.65
N ILE A 81 2.52 -7.21 -3.51
CA ILE A 81 1.27 -7.51 -2.79
C ILE A 81 0.39 -8.48 -3.58
N ILE A 82 0.35 -8.35 -4.91
CA ILE A 82 -0.40 -9.25 -5.79
C ILE A 82 0.22 -10.65 -5.80
N GLU A 83 1.55 -10.72 -5.85
CA GLU A 83 2.34 -11.97 -5.83
C GLU A 83 2.43 -12.60 -4.44
N GLY A 84 2.37 -11.81 -3.36
CA GLY A 84 2.45 -12.34 -2.00
C GLY A 84 1.10 -12.82 -1.44
N ILE A 85 -0.02 -12.33 -2.00
CA ILE A 85 -1.36 -12.55 -1.46
C ILE A 85 -2.32 -12.97 -2.58
N PRO A 86 -2.63 -14.28 -2.70
CA PRO A 86 -3.51 -14.75 -3.76
C PRO A 86 -4.90 -14.10 -3.70
N PRO A 87 -5.55 -13.85 -4.85
CA PRO A 87 -6.98 -13.56 -4.88
C PRO A 87 -7.76 -14.66 -4.14
N ALA A 88 -8.92 -14.30 -3.56
CA ALA A 88 -9.80 -15.32 -3.01
C ALA A 88 -10.34 -16.19 -4.16
N THR A 89 -10.54 -17.47 -3.93
CA THR A 89 -11.22 -18.33 -4.90
C THR A 89 -12.73 -18.19 -4.80
N ASN A 90 -13.44 -18.53 -5.88
CA ASN A 90 -14.91 -18.59 -5.88
C ASN A 90 -15.45 -19.65 -4.89
N HIS A 91 -14.68 -20.72 -4.64
CA HIS A 91 -14.98 -21.72 -3.62
C HIS A 91 -14.90 -21.16 -2.20
N GLU A 92 -13.80 -20.48 -1.86
CA GLU A 92 -13.63 -19.81 -0.56
C GLU A 92 -14.78 -18.82 -0.30
N GLN A 93 -15.18 -18.04 -1.31
CA GLN A 93 -16.34 -17.14 -1.18
C GLN A 93 -17.67 -17.88 -1.00
N ALA A 94 -17.85 -19.01 -1.69
CA ALA A 94 -19.10 -19.76 -1.63
C ALA A 94 -19.32 -20.43 -0.26
N VAL A 95 -18.26 -20.74 0.48
CA VAL A 95 -18.35 -21.34 1.82
C VAL A 95 -18.34 -20.33 2.96
N LEU A 96 -17.98 -19.06 2.69
CA LEU A 96 -17.92 -18.03 3.71
C LEU A 96 -19.26 -17.87 4.45
N LEU A 97 -19.25 -18.11 5.76
CA LEU A 97 -20.44 -17.99 6.60
C LEU A 97 -20.79 -16.53 6.86
N ARG A 98 -22.06 -16.19 6.65
CA ARG A 98 -22.59 -14.86 6.99
C ARG A 98 -23.05 -14.85 8.45
N LYS A 99 -22.91 -13.70 9.13
CA LYS A 99 -23.39 -13.50 10.51
C LYS A 99 -24.86 -13.84 10.72
N THR A 100 -25.67 -13.73 9.67
CA THR A 100 -27.11 -14.03 9.69
C THR A 100 -27.44 -15.50 9.43
N ASN A 101 -26.44 -16.34 9.16
CA ASN A 101 -26.64 -17.75 8.90
C ASN A 101 -26.85 -18.50 10.22
N LYS A 102 -28.00 -19.17 10.34
CA LYS A 102 -28.36 -20.00 11.51
C LYS A 102 -28.21 -21.51 11.25
N SER A 103 -27.88 -21.90 10.02
CA SER A 103 -27.79 -23.32 9.64
C SER A 103 -26.42 -23.93 9.91
N GLY A 104 -25.39 -23.08 10.02
CA GLY A 104 -23.98 -23.46 10.09
C GLY A 104 -23.33 -23.71 8.72
N ILE A 105 -24.09 -23.59 7.62
CA ILE A 105 -23.61 -23.86 6.25
C ILE A 105 -24.00 -22.72 5.32
N SER A 106 -23.02 -22.12 4.64
CA SER A 106 -23.27 -21.01 3.72
C SER A 106 -24.14 -21.45 2.55
N GLY A 107 -25.13 -20.64 2.20
CA GLY A 107 -26.12 -20.95 1.18
C GLY A 107 -27.22 -21.92 1.62
N VAL A 108 -27.23 -22.41 2.87
CA VAL A 108 -28.33 -23.22 3.42
C VAL A 108 -29.09 -22.40 4.46
N ARG A 109 -30.41 -22.32 4.36
CA ARG A 109 -31.26 -21.61 5.35
C ARG A 109 -32.64 -22.23 5.49
N ARG A 110 -33.23 -22.08 6.67
CA ARG A 110 -34.65 -22.34 6.92
C ARG A 110 -35.47 -21.13 6.50
N LEU A 111 -36.56 -21.35 5.78
CA LEU A 111 -37.51 -20.33 5.36
C LEU A 111 -38.91 -20.72 5.79
N GLU A 112 -39.60 -19.77 6.40
CA GLU A 112 -41.02 -19.89 6.73
C GLU A 112 -41.81 -19.32 5.55
N THR A 113 -42.68 -20.13 4.96
CA THR A 113 -43.49 -19.73 3.80
C THR A 113 -44.97 -19.99 4.07
N ARG A 114 -45.85 -19.31 3.33
CA ARG A 114 -47.31 -19.52 3.46
C ARG A 114 -47.74 -20.96 3.12
N GLU A 115 -46.97 -21.64 2.30
CA GLU A 115 -47.23 -23.01 1.83
C GLU A 115 -46.57 -24.08 2.74
N GLY A 116 -45.90 -23.64 3.81
CA GLY A 116 -45.19 -24.49 4.75
C GLY A 116 -43.70 -24.19 4.83
N ASP A 117 -43.07 -24.63 5.92
CA ASP A 117 -41.65 -24.40 6.15
C ASP A 117 -40.79 -25.21 5.19
N VAL A 118 -39.71 -24.59 4.70
CA VAL A 118 -38.76 -25.23 3.77
C VAL A 118 -37.32 -25.02 4.21
N TRP A 119 -36.48 -26.01 3.91
CA TRP A 119 -35.03 -25.84 3.88
C TRP A 119 -34.59 -25.51 2.46
N GLN A 120 -33.88 -24.41 2.30
CA GLN A 120 -33.42 -23.92 1.00
C GLN A 120 -31.91 -24.05 0.88
N ALA A 121 -31.45 -24.62 -0.24
CA ALA A 121 -30.07 -24.52 -0.72
C ALA A 121 -29.97 -23.41 -1.77
N THR A 122 -28.88 -22.65 -1.78
CA THR A 122 -28.61 -21.60 -2.78
C THR A 122 -27.12 -21.56 -3.11
N LEU A 123 -26.79 -21.43 -4.40
CA LEU A 123 -25.45 -21.11 -4.89
C LEU A 123 -25.55 -19.88 -5.80
N THR A 124 -24.76 -18.84 -5.51
CA THR A 124 -24.63 -17.68 -6.39
C THR A 124 -23.21 -17.63 -6.92
N THR A 125 -23.09 -17.47 -8.24
CA THR A 125 -21.85 -17.36 -9.00
C THR A 125 -21.92 -16.12 -9.90
N ASN A 126 -20.83 -15.79 -10.58
CA ASN A 126 -20.82 -14.69 -11.56
C ASN A 126 -21.76 -14.97 -12.75
N GLU A 127 -22.04 -16.24 -13.05
CA GLU A 127 -22.90 -16.68 -14.15
C GLU A 127 -24.39 -16.69 -13.78
N GLY A 128 -24.71 -16.64 -12.48
CA GLY A 128 -26.10 -16.66 -12.01
C GLY A 128 -26.28 -17.28 -10.64
N SER A 129 -27.54 -17.40 -10.22
CA SER A 129 -27.93 -17.97 -8.93
C SER A 129 -28.85 -19.18 -9.11
N LYS A 130 -28.51 -20.29 -8.46
CA LYS A 130 -29.33 -21.51 -8.39
C LYS A 130 -29.88 -21.66 -6.97
N ARG A 131 -31.13 -22.11 -6.86
CA ARG A 131 -31.83 -22.33 -5.58
C ARG A 131 -32.74 -23.53 -5.66
N GLU A 132 -32.87 -24.25 -4.55
CA GLU A 132 -33.70 -25.44 -4.45
C GLU A 132 -34.27 -25.55 -3.04
N ASN A 133 -35.55 -25.92 -2.93
CA ASN A 133 -36.31 -25.95 -1.69
C ASN A 133 -36.74 -27.38 -1.35
N PHE A 134 -36.61 -27.75 -0.08
CA PHE A 134 -37.01 -29.04 0.46
C PHE A 134 -38.05 -28.82 1.55
N SER A 135 -39.28 -29.30 1.32
CA SER A 135 -40.41 -29.09 2.23
C SER A 135 -40.26 -29.87 3.53
N VAL A 136 -40.43 -29.18 4.65
CA VAL A 136 -40.44 -29.78 5.99
C VAL A 136 -41.69 -30.66 6.18
N SER A 137 -42.84 -30.29 5.63
CA SER A 137 -44.06 -31.11 5.74
C SER A 137 -43.94 -32.45 5.01
N LYS A 138 -43.18 -32.49 3.91
CA LYS A 138 -42.98 -33.72 3.11
C LYS A 138 -41.89 -34.64 3.66
N PHE A 139 -40.78 -34.07 4.15
CA PHE A 139 -39.59 -34.84 4.50
C PHE A 139 -39.28 -34.87 6.00
N GLY A 140 -39.89 -33.98 6.79
CA GLY A 140 -39.51 -33.72 8.18
C GLY A 140 -38.30 -32.79 8.30
N GLU A 141 -38.15 -32.12 9.44
CA GLU A 141 -37.15 -31.06 9.67
C GLU A 141 -35.71 -31.54 9.41
N ALA A 142 -35.32 -32.66 10.02
CA ALA A 142 -33.95 -33.18 9.93
C ALA A 142 -33.59 -33.63 8.50
N LYS A 143 -34.51 -34.33 7.82
CA LYS A 143 -34.27 -34.84 6.47
C LYS A 143 -34.28 -33.73 5.43
N ALA A 144 -35.20 -32.76 5.53
CA ALA A 144 -35.22 -31.59 4.66
C ALA A 144 -33.92 -30.77 4.78
N LYS A 145 -33.40 -30.61 6.01
CA LYS A 145 -32.09 -30.00 6.24
C LYS A 145 -30.96 -30.78 5.60
N SER A 146 -30.91 -32.12 5.78
CA SER A 146 -29.87 -32.97 5.16
C SER A 146 -29.87 -32.85 3.63
N MET A 147 -31.04 -32.92 3.01
CA MET A 147 -31.17 -32.80 1.54
C MET A 147 -30.67 -31.43 1.03
N ALA A 148 -30.96 -30.34 1.75
CA ALA A 148 -30.44 -29.01 1.39
C ALA A 148 -28.90 -28.95 1.49
N ILE A 149 -28.31 -29.62 2.49
CA ILE A 149 -26.85 -29.69 2.68
C ILE A 149 -26.19 -30.53 1.59
N GLU A 150 -26.75 -31.70 1.27
CA GLU A 150 -26.26 -32.58 0.20
C GLU A 150 -26.32 -31.89 -1.17
N GLN A 151 -27.42 -31.21 -1.46
CA GLN A 151 -27.54 -30.44 -2.70
C GLN A 151 -26.52 -29.30 -2.76
N ARG A 152 -26.29 -28.61 -1.63
CA ARG A 152 -25.26 -27.58 -1.53
C ARG A 152 -23.87 -28.14 -1.82
N ARG A 153 -23.54 -29.31 -1.24
CA ARG A 153 -22.28 -30.03 -1.48
C ARG A 153 -22.11 -30.39 -2.95
N LYS A 154 -23.14 -30.96 -3.58
CA LYS A 154 -23.14 -31.32 -5.00
C LYS A 154 -22.84 -30.12 -5.89
N TRP A 155 -23.48 -28.97 -5.64
CA TRP A 155 -23.22 -27.76 -6.40
C TRP A 155 -21.80 -27.22 -6.22
N LEU A 156 -21.25 -27.26 -5.00
CA LEU A 156 -19.86 -26.85 -4.76
C LEU A 156 -18.88 -27.79 -5.46
N ALA A 157 -19.08 -29.11 -5.38
CA ALA A 157 -18.23 -30.08 -6.08
C ALA A 157 -18.22 -29.88 -7.61
N SER A 158 -19.33 -29.41 -8.19
CA SER A 158 -19.43 -29.09 -9.62
C SER A 158 -18.96 -27.68 -10.01
N LEU A 159 -18.61 -26.83 -9.03
CA LEU A 159 -18.19 -25.46 -9.29
C LEU A 159 -16.71 -25.47 -9.73
N PRO A 160 -16.35 -24.97 -10.93
CA PRO A 160 -14.95 -24.86 -11.31
C PRO A 160 -14.22 -23.90 -10.37
N VAL A 161 -13.06 -24.29 -9.83
CA VAL A 161 -12.27 -23.41 -8.95
C VAL A 161 -11.62 -22.32 -9.79
N THR A 162 -11.86 -21.06 -9.44
CA THR A 162 -11.30 -19.90 -10.15
C THR A 162 -10.91 -18.80 -9.17
N HIS A 163 -9.85 -18.07 -9.51
CA HIS A 163 -9.44 -16.87 -8.78
C HIS A 163 -10.39 -15.71 -9.06
N LEU A 164 -10.85 -15.04 -8.00
CA LEU A 164 -11.66 -13.83 -8.08
C LEU A 164 -10.77 -12.59 -8.05
N ALA A 165 -10.02 -12.40 -9.12
CA ALA A 165 -9.20 -11.20 -9.33
C ALA A 165 -10.02 -10.06 -9.95
N TYR A 166 -9.70 -8.83 -9.56
CA TYR A 166 -10.42 -7.62 -10.04
C TYR A 166 -9.86 -7.06 -11.36
N ALA A 167 -8.62 -7.42 -11.71
CA ALA A 167 -7.94 -6.97 -12.92
C ALA A 167 -7.34 -8.17 -13.65
N GLN A 168 -7.20 -8.08 -14.98
CA GLN A 168 -6.68 -9.17 -15.80
C GLN A 168 -5.26 -9.56 -15.38
N HIS A 169 -4.37 -8.56 -15.24
CA HIS A 169 -3.01 -8.79 -14.76
C HIS A 169 -2.96 -9.52 -13.40
N ALA A 170 -3.86 -9.16 -12.48
CA ALA A 170 -3.99 -9.83 -11.20
C ALA A 170 -4.54 -11.26 -11.29
N ALA A 171 -5.27 -11.60 -12.36
CA ALA A 171 -5.73 -12.95 -12.65
C ALA A 171 -4.59 -13.78 -13.25
N ASP A 172 -3.82 -13.19 -14.16
CA ASP A 172 -2.69 -13.84 -14.84
C ASP A 172 -1.59 -14.21 -13.84
N VAL A 173 -1.15 -13.26 -13.00
CA VAL A 173 -0.19 -13.51 -11.92
C VAL A 173 -0.70 -14.59 -10.98
N ALA A 174 -2.01 -14.61 -10.69
CA ALA A 174 -2.56 -15.63 -9.81
C ALA A 174 -2.58 -17.02 -10.44
N HIS A 175 -2.78 -17.11 -11.75
CA HIS A 175 -2.71 -18.38 -12.47
C HIS A 175 -1.28 -18.92 -12.52
N GLU A 176 -0.30 -18.03 -12.67
CA GLU A 176 1.13 -18.40 -12.74
C GLU A 176 1.70 -18.81 -11.37
N HIS A 177 1.43 -18.03 -10.32
CA HIS A 177 2.07 -18.21 -9.01
C HIS A 177 1.26 -19.05 -8.01
N PHE A 178 -0.05 -19.23 -8.25
CA PHE A 178 -0.97 -19.91 -7.32
C PHE A 178 -1.83 -20.97 -8.03
N ALA A 179 -1.29 -21.65 -9.03
CA ALA A 179 -2.01 -22.73 -9.72
C ALA A 179 -2.48 -23.83 -8.75
N ASP A 180 -1.72 -24.09 -7.70
CA ASP A 180 -2.03 -25.11 -6.67
C ASP A 180 -3.31 -24.78 -5.89
N ASP A 181 -3.66 -23.49 -5.73
CA ASP A 181 -4.90 -23.05 -5.05
C ASP A 181 -6.17 -23.42 -5.86
N LEU A 182 -6.01 -23.84 -7.12
CA LEU A 182 -7.11 -24.21 -8.01
C LEU A 182 -7.45 -25.70 -7.98
N VAL A 183 -6.72 -26.51 -7.20
CA VAL A 183 -7.02 -27.95 -7.06
C VAL A 183 -8.33 -28.13 -6.27
N PRO A 184 -9.36 -28.79 -6.84
CA PRO A 184 -10.61 -29.02 -6.14
C PRO A 184 -10.43 -29.93 -4.92
N VAL A 185 -10.84 -29.49 -3.73
CA VAL A 185 -10.86 -30.33 -2.52
C VAL A 185 -11.97 -31.39 -2.68
N SER A 186 -11.62 -32.67 -2.79
CA SER A 186 -12.57 -33.71 -3.22
C SER A 186 -13.65 -34.09 -2.20
N ASP A 187 -13.44 -33.87 -0.90
CA ASP A 187 -14.30 -34.52 0.12
C ASP A 187 -14.68 -33.65 1.33
N VAL A 188 -14.22 -32.40 1.40
CA VAL A 188 -14.47 -31.50 2.55
C VAL A 188 -14.88 -30.12 2.05
N MET A 189 -15.74 -29.42 2.82
CA MET A 189 -16.00 -28.00 2.55
C MET A 189 -14.65 -27.28 2.49
N PRO A 190 -14.34 -26.53 1.41
CA PRO A 190 -13.03 -25.91 1.27
C PRO A 190 -12.75 -25.03 2.49
N GLU A 191 -11.64 -25.30 3.18
CA GLU A 191 -11.18 -24.46 4.27
C GLU A 191 -10.53 -23.19 3.69
N ILE A 192 -10.56 -22.11 4.46
CA ILE A 192 -9.89 -20.87 4.07
C ILE A 192 -8.39 -21.11 4.21
N HIS A 193 -7.65 -21.13 3.10
CA HIS A 193 -6.24 -21.54 3.09
C HIS A 193 -5.28 -20.50 3.70
N LEU A 194 -5.76 -19.27 3.94
CA LEU A 194 -4.99 -18.17 4.52
C LEU A 194 -5.82 -17.46 5.59
N THR A 195 -5.36 -17.52 6.82
CA THR A 195 -5.98 -16.81 7.95
C THR A 195 -5.76 -15.29 7.82
N ALA A 196 -6.61 -14.51 8.49
CA ALA A 196 -6.49 -13.04 8.50
C ALA A 196 -5.12 -12.59 9.05
N ASP A 197 -4.61 -13.28 10.08
CA ASP A 197 -3.34 -12.97 10.73
C ASP A 197 -2.15 -13.25 9.80
N GLU A 198 -2.18 -14.33 9.03
CA GLU A 198 -1.14 -14.63 8.04
C GLU A 198 -1.13 -13.60 6.90
N ILE A 199 -2.31 -13.16 6.43
CA ILE A 199 -2.41 -12.11 5.40
C ILE A 199 -1.83 -10.81 5.94
N GLU A 200 -2.15 -10.42 7.18
CA GLU A 200 -1.62 -9.22 7.81
C GLU A 200 -0.09 -9.32 8.00
N ALA A 201 0.42 -10.48 8.42
CA ALA A 201 1.85 -10.74 8.55
C ALA A 201 2.58 -10.62 7.20
N ARG A 202 2.02 -11.14 6.11
CA ARG A 202 2.59 -11.00 4.75
C ARG A 202 2.60 -9.54 4.29
N ILE A 203 1.52 -8.80 4.49
CA ILE A 203 1.46 -7.36 4.20
C ILE A 203 2.54 -6.62 4.98
N GLN A 204 2.72 -6.96 6.27
CA GLN A 204 3.72 -6.32 7.12
C GLN A 204 5.15 -6.65 6.67
N ALA A 205 5.42 -7.89 6.26
CA ALA A 205 6.72 -8.29 5.73
C ALA A 205 7.09 -7.48 4.47
N ILE A 206 6.17 -7.38 3.50
CA ILE A 206 6.35 -6.56 2.29
C ILE A 206 6.53 -5.09 2.66
N ASN A 207 5.75 -4.57 3.61
CA ASN A 207 5.91 -3.20 4.09
C ASN A 207 7.32 -2.92 4.61
N ASN A 208 7.83 -3.83 5.46
CA ASN A 208 9.15 -3.74 6.06
C ASN A 208 10.27 -3.79 5.00
N GLU A 209 10.14 -4.66 4.00
CA GLU A 209 11.11 -4.75 2.89
C GLU A 209 11.20 -3.44 2.12
N PHE A 210 10.06 -2.89 1.71
CA PHE A 210 10.00 -1.61 1.01
C PHE A 210 10.40 -0.41 1.89
N ASP A 211 10.21 -0.48 3.21
CA ASP A 211 10.72 0.55 4.12
C ASP A 211 12.26 0.49 4.22
N LYS A 212 12.86 -0.70 4.20
CA LYS A 212 14.32 -0.91 4.19
C LYS A 212 14.96 -0.50 2.87
N ALA A 213 14.27 -0.74 1.74
CA ALA A 213 14.75 -0.41 0.40
C ALA A 213 14.53 1.05 -0.01
N ARG A 214 14.07 1.92 0.90
CA ARG A 214 13.90 3.35 0.59
C ARG A 214 15.24 3.99 0.24
N PRO A 215 15.27 4.91 -0.74
CA PRO A 215 16.47 5.67 -1.06
C PRO A 215 17.04 6.36 0.18
N LYS A 216 18.35 6.21 0.38
CA LYS A 216 19.08 6.88 1.46
C LYS A 216 19.12 8.38 1.20
N ARG A 217 18.82 9.17 2.21
CA ARG A 217 18.74 10.63 2.10
C ARG A 217 19.57 11.31 3.17
N LEU A 218 20.00 12.53 2.89
CA LEU A 218 20.80 13.31 3.83
C LEU A 218 20.28 14.74 3.84
N ARG A 219 19.83 15.18 5.01
CA ARG A 219 19.47 16.58 5.26
C ARG A 219 20.53 17.24 6.12
N VAL A 220 21.10 18.32 5.62
CA VAL A 220 22.02 19.18 6.36
C VAL A 220 21.45 20.59 6.40
N ARG A 221 21.30 21.14 7.60
CA ARG A 221 20.87 22.52 7.83
C ARG A 221 21.84 23.21 8.75
N VAL A 222 22.39 24.33 8.29
CA VAL A 222 23.24 25.19 9.12
C VAL A 222 22.56 26.55 9.24
N LYS A 223 22.31 26.98 10.47
CA LYS A 223 21.60 28.24 10.75
C LYS A 223 22.25 28.98 11.92
N TYR A 224 22.48 30.27 11.73
CA TYR A 224 22.93 31.14 12.80
C TYR A 224 21.72 31.72 13.55
N TYR A 225 21.80 31.71 14.88
CA TYR A 225 20.78 32.26 15.77
C TYR A 225 21.36 33.45 16.54
N HIS A 226 20.46 34.32 17.00
CA HIS A 226 20.81 35.50 17.78
C HIS A 226 21.59 35.12 19.05
N GLY A 227 22.61 35.91 19.42
CA GLY A 227 23.46 35.63 20.58
C GLY A 227 24.67 34.72 20.33
N SER A 228 25.20 34.70 19.10
CA SER A 228 26.46 34.03 18.74
C SER A 228 26.41 32.51 18.84
N ARG A 229 25.33 31.92 18.30
CA ARG A 229 25.13 30.46 18.24
C ARG A 229 24.87 30.02 16.82
N LEU A 230 25.78 29.21 16.28
CA LEU A 230 25.59 28.52 15.01
C LEU A 230 25.08 27.10 15.28
N SER A 231 23.97 26.72 14.67
CA SER A 231 23.41 25.37 14.77
C SER A 231 23.69 24.58 13.50
N VAL A 232 24.28 23.40 13.67
CA VAL A 232 24.47 22.39 12.62
C VAL A 232 23.52 21.24 12.89
N PHE A 233 22.60 21.00 11.97
CA PHE A 233 21.63 19.92 12.02
C PHE A 233 21.87 18.95 10.88
N VAL A 234 22.06 17.67 11.20
CA VAL A 234 22.21 16.58 10.24
C VAL A 234 21.14 15.53 10.51
N SER A 235 20.56 14.97 9.46
CA SER A 235 19.50 13.96 9.55
C SER A 235 19.56 13.01 8.36
N ASP A 236 19.41 11.71 8.58
CA ASP A 236 19.25 10.70 7.52
C ASP A 236 17.89 10.82 6.79
N ALA A 237 16.97 11.61 7.35
CA ALA A 237 15.61 11.78 6.86
C ALA A 237 14.87 10.43 6.70
N GLY A 238 15.27 9.42 7.48
CA GLY A 238 14.68 8.09 7.49
C GLY A 238 13.36 8.01 8.27
N LYS A 239 12.87 6.79 8.46
CA LYS A 239 11.74 6.47 9.36
C LYS A 239 12.06 5.19 10.15
N PRO A 240 12.40 5.29 11.45
CA PRO A 240 12.61 6.53 12.21
C PRO A 240 13.86 7.28 11.72
N ALA A 241 13.85 8.62 11.81
CA ALA A 241 14.98 9.44 11.36
C ALA A 241 16.06 9.52 12.45
N LYS A 242 17.31 9.19 12.11
CA LYS A 242 18.49 9.57 12.91
C LYS A 242 18.75 11.07 12.73
N ARG A 243 18.96 11.80 13.83
CA ARG A 243 19.11 13.26 13.84
C ARG A 243 20.16 13.69 14.84
N LYS A 244 21.03 14.62 14.44
CA LYS A 244 22.06 15.22 15.29
C LYS A 244 22.00 16.73 15.15
N LEU A 245 21.88 17.41 16.28
CA LEU A 245 21.90 18.86 16.38
C LEU A 245 23.09 19.26 17.24
N VAL A 246 24.03 20.01 16.66
CA VAL A 246 25.20 20.53 17.36
C VAL A 246 25.13 22.05 17.36
N GLN A 247 25.33 22.66 18.51
CA GLN A 247 25.43 24.11 18.65
C GLN A 247 26.88 24.52 18.87
N ILE A 248 27.35 25.49 18.09
CA ILE A 248 28.69 26.07 18.16
C ILE A 248 28.55 27.48 18.74
N ASN A 249 29.31 27.78 19.79
CA ASN A 249 29.39 29.12 20.36
C ASN A 249 30.40 29.94 19.56
N THR A 250 29.95 31.03 18.97
CA THR A 250 30.73 31.86 18.04
C THR A 250 31.16 33.20 18.65
N ARG A 251 30.97 33.43 19.97
CA ARG A 251 31.24 34.74 20.61
C ARG A 251 32.66 35.25 20.43
N LYS A 252 33.64 34.34 20.36
CA LYS A 252 35.07 34.66 20.22
C LYS A 252 35.65 34.22 18.88
N MET A 253 34.80 33.77 17.94
CA MET A 253 35.25 33.21 16.68
C MET A 253 35.16 34.24 15.56
N GLY A 254 36.20 34.31 14.74
CA GLY A 254 36.12 34.95 13.42
C GLY A 254 35.20 34.19 12.48
N LYS A 255 34.80 34.81 11.37
CA LYS A 255 33.91 34.17 10.36
C LYS A 255 34.54 32.89 9.79
N ALA A 256 35.81 32.94 9.37
CA ALA A 256 36.55 31.78 8.88
C ALA A 256 36.62 30.63 9.91
N GLU A 257 36.94 30.93 11.17
CA GLU A 257 37.02 29.93 12.25
C GLU A 257 35.65 29.29 12.53
N MET A 258 34.58 30.11 12.57
CA MET A 258 33.21 29.63 12.72
C MET A 258 32.83 28.68 11.57
N LEU A 259 33.16 29.02 10.32
CA LEU A 259 32.86 28.19 9.16
C LEU A 259 33.66 26.89 9.17
N ALA A 260 34.95 26.93 9.51
CA ALA A 260 35.78 25.74 9.68
C ALA A 260 35.21 24.80 10.75
N ALA A 261 34.80 25.35 11.90
CA ALA A 261 34.12 24.58 12.95
C ALA A 261 32.81 23.97 12.45
N ALA A 262 32.02 24.70 11.66
CA ALA A 262 30.79 24.18 11.06
C ALA A 262 31.06 23.02 10.10
N LYS A 263 32.05 23.14 9.20
CA LYS A 263 32.48 22.08 8.27
C LYS A 263 32.84 20.81 9.03
N ALA A 264 33.71 20.91 10.03
CA ALA A 264 34.12 19.78 10.85
C ALA A 264 32.93 19.10 11.58
N LYS A 265 31.95 19.88 12.06
CA LYS A 265 30.74 19.32 12.70
C LYS A 265 29.79 18.65 11.70
N VAL A 266 29.66 19.19 10.49
CA VAL A 266 28.86 18.57 9.42
C VAL A 266 29.48 17.23 9.03
N GLU A 267 30.77 17.23 8.71
CA GLU A 267 31.51 16.03 8.28
C GLU A 267 31.47 14.92 9.33
N ALA A 268 31.78 15.24 10.60
CA ALA A 268 31.72 14.27 11.69
C ALA A 268 30.31 13.71 11.93
N ALA A 269 29.26 14.52 11.77
CA ALA A 269 27.88 14.08 11.94
C ALA A 269 27.41 13.19 10.78
N ILE A 270 27.84 13.45 9.55
CA ILE A 270 27.54 12.59 8.40
C ILE A 270 28.27 11.26 8.53
N ALA A 271 29.55 11.28 8.90
CA ALA A 271 30.36 10.07 9.06
C ALA A 271 29.80 9.13 10.16
N GLU A 272 29.20 9.68 11.21
CA GLU A 272 28.51 8.88 12.24
C GLU A 272 27.23 8.21 11.72
N PHE A 273 26.49 8.87 10.83
CA PHE A 273 25.21 8.36 10.33
C PHE A 273 25.36 7.37 9.17
N TYR A 274 26.40 7.59 8.37
CA TYR A 274 26.72 6.82 7.18
C TYR A 274 28.16 6.31 7.29
N ASP A 275 29.09 6.98 6.61
CA ASP A 275 30.50 6.63 6.53
C ASP A 275 31.32 7.86 6.12
N HIS A 276 32.65 7.75 6.22
CA HIS A 276 33.58 8.83 5.88
C HIS A 276 33.50 9.23 4.39
N ASP A 277 33.28 8.28 3.49
CA ASP A 277 33.19 8.54 2.05
C ASP A 277 31.98 9.40 1.70
N THR A 278 30.85 9.14 2.34
CA THR A 278 29.60 9.91 2.21
C THR A 278 29.77 11.31 2.78
N ALA A 279 30.50 11.46 3.90
CA ALA A 279 30.81 12.76 4.47
C ALA A 279 31.68 13.57 3.50
N LYS A 280 32.75 12.98 2.98
CA LYS A 280 33.64 13.60 2.00
C LYS A 280 32.87 14.02 0.73
N TRP A 281 32.12 13.09 0.15
CA TRP A 281 31.28 13.37 -1.03
C TRP A 281 30.35 14.56 -0.80
N PHE A 282 29.63 14.61 0.32
CA PHE A 282 28.72 15.72 0.61
C PHE A 282 29.48 17.05 0.74
N MET A 283 30.64 17.02 1.39
CA MET A 283 31.49 18.21 1.52
C MET A 283 31.98 18.69 0.16
N ASP A 284 32.45 17.80 -0.71
CA ASP A 284 32.95 18.15 -2.04
C ASP A 284 31.83 18.68 -2.95
N ALA A 285 30.67 18.01 -2.98
CA ALA A 285 29.55 18.38 -3.85
C ALA A 285 28.77 19.62 -3.38
N HIS A 286 28.70 19.86 -2.06
CA HIS A 286 27.82 20.89 -1.49
C HIS A 286 28.48 21.68 -0.36
N GLY A 287 28.98 20.99 0.67
CA GLY A 287 29.38 21.61 1.94
C GLY A 287 30.49 22.65 1.79
N ASN A 288 31.46 22.40 0.91
CA ASN A 288 32.62 23.27 0.71
C ASN A 288 32.24 24.60 0.07
N ALA A 289 31.32 24.59 -0.90
CA ALA A 289 30.80 25.81 -1.53
C ALA A 289 29.88 26.59 -0.57
N LEU A 290 28.99 25.90 0.15
CA LEU A 290 27.98 26.50 1.04
C LEU A 290 28.56 27.06 2.35
N LEU A 291 29.72 26.56 2.79
CA LEU A 291 30.40 26.99 4.01
C LEU A 291 31.69 27.76 3.70
N THR A 292 31.66 28.62 2.69
CA THR A 292 32.69 29.63 2.41
C THR A 292 32.28 31.01 2.94
N GLU A 293 33.22 31.96 2.99
CA GLU A 293 32.88 33.32 3.40
C GLU A 293 31.87 33.98 2.45
N ASP A 294 31.97 33.70 1.14
CA ASP A 294 31.08 34.25 0.14
C ASP A 294 29.77 33.45 0.00
N GLY A 295 29.82 32.13 0.20
CA GLY A 295 28.67 31.24 0.06
C GLY A 295 27.75 31.13 1.29
N PHE A 296 28.25 31.45 2.50
CA PHE A 296 27.43 31.34 3.72
C PHE A 296 26.82 32.68 4.15
N HIS A 297 25.52 32.83 3.89
CA HIS A 297 24.74 33.97 4.37
C HIS A 297 24.25 33.75 5.79
N VAL A 298 24.87 34.43 6.77
CA VAL A 298 24.59 34.25 8.22
C VAL A 298 23.11 34.43 8.57
N ARG A 299 22.39 35.36 7.94
CA ARG A 299 20.97 35.60 8.25
C ARG A 299 20.04 34.49 7.77
N GLU A 300 20.38 33.87 6.65
CA GLU A 300 19.54 32.88 5.97
C GLU A 300 19.92 31.45 6.39
N GLY A 301 21.23 31.19 6.48
CA GLY A 301 21.78 29.85 6.56
C GLY A 301 21.47 29.05 5.30
N PHE A 302 21.49 27.72 5.42
CA PHE A 302 21.02 26.84 4.36
C PHE A 302 20.34 25.60 4.93
N ASN A 303 19.51 24.95 4.10
CA ASN A 303 18.86 23.68 4.40
C ASN A 303 18.81 22.84 3.11
N VAL A 304 19.71 21.87 3.02
CA VAL A 304 19.88 21.02 1.84
C VAL A 304 19.40 19.62 2.16
N LEU A 305 18.65 19.01 1.25
CA LEU A 305 18.26 17.60 1.28
C LEU A 305 18.73 16.95 -0.03
N VAL A 306 19.52 15.89 0.08
CA VAL A 306 20.10 15.16 -1.05
C VAL A 306 19.82 13.68 -0.94
N MET A 307 19.82 12.97 -2.08
CA MET A 307 19.81 11.52 -2.12
C MET A 307 21.24 11.00 -2.18
N VAL A 308 21.59 10.06 -1.31
CA VAL A 308 22.98 9.62 -1.10
C VAL A 308 23.45 8.68 -2.22
N GLU A 309 22.56 7.87 -2.80
CA GLU A 309 22.95 6.86 -3.81
C GLU A 309 23.02 7.45 -5.22
N ALA A 310 22.02 8.23 -5.64
CA ALA A 310 22.01 8.92 -6.94
C ALA A 310 23.19 9.90 -7.14
N ALA A 311 23.85 10.29 -6.06
CA ALA A 311 24.94 11.24 -6.12
C ALA A 311 26.34 10.61 -6.02
N LYS A 312 26.44 9.31 -5.69
CA LYS A 312 27.68 8.53 -5.82
C LYS A 312 27.92 8.05 -7.26
N GLU A 313 26.87 8.03 -8.09
CA GLU A 313 26.92 7.61 -9.50
C GLU A 313 27.34 8.73 -10.48
N LEU A 314 27.49 9.97 -10.02
CA LEU A 314 28.01 11.05 -10.85
C LEU A 314 29.55 11.02 -10.82
N PRO A 315 30.24 10.77 -11.95
CA PRO A 315 31.68 10.89 -12.00
C PRO A 315 32.06 12.34 -11.70
N SER A 316 33.04 12.52 -10.82
CA SER A 316 33.69 13.80 -10.60
C SER A 316 34.32 14.25 -11.93
N ASN A 317 33.70 15.23 -12.59
CA ASN A 317 34.35 15.99 -13.66
C ASN A 317 35.38 16.95 -13.08
#